data_AF-A0A2S9FLD6-F1
#
_entry.id   AF-A0A2S9FLD6-F1
#
_cell.length_a   1.000
_cell.length_b   1.000
_cell.length_c   1.000
_cell.angle_alpha   90.00
_cell.angle_beta   90.00
_cell.angle_gamma   90.00
#
_symmetry.space_group_name_H-M   'P 1'
#
loop_
_entity.id
_entity.type
_entity.pdbx_description
1 polymer ?
#
loop_
_entity_poly.entity_id
_entity_poly.type
_entity_poly.pdbx_seq_one_letter_code
_entity_poly.pdbx_strand_id
1 'polypeptide(L)'
;RLLRYLPGGTLLETGYLTPESVAALGDVAGRVSRALADFSHPGLDRILQWDLRFGMNVVDELIAHVGDVELRGRLKTAATDAWSRITLLDESLPRQAAHIDLTDANVVVTRESATLRPDGVIDFGDLSHTWAVSELAITASCVLGHVGAQVTSVLPAIRAFHAV
;
A
#
# COMPACT_ATOMS: atom_id res chain seq x y z
N ARG A 1 -23.33 2.12 9.34
CA ARG A 1 -22.93 1.62 10.68
C ARG A 1 -21.93 2.62 11.25
N LEU A 2 -22.02 2.99 12.53
CA LEU A 2 -21.01 3.86 13.16
C LEU A 2 -19.92 3.00 13.81
N LEU A 3 -18.66 3.39 13.63
CA LEU A 3 -17.49 2.73 14.23
C LEU A 3 -16.98 3.55 15.41
N ARG A 4 -16.28 2.89 16.33
CA ARG A 4 -15.58 3.56 17.43
C ARG A 4 -14.44 4.39 16.85
N TYR A 5 -14.33 5.65 17.26
CA TYR A 5 -13.20 6.49 16.90
C TYR A 5 -11.90 5.97 17.52
N LEU A 6 -10.84 5.90 16.71
CA LEU A 6 -9.48 5.58 17.16
C LEU A 6 -8.70 6.89 17.33
N PRO A 7 -8.29 7.25 18.56
CA PRO A 7 -7.46 8.43 18.79
C PRO A 7 -6.03 8.19 18.31
N GLY A 8 -5.28 9.26 18.03
CA GLY A 8 -3.83 9.21 17.74
C GLY A 8 -3.43 9.88 16.43
N GLY A 9 -4.35 9.93 15.47
CA GLY A 9 -4.11 10.46 14.14
C GLY A 9 -3.38 9.45 13.25
N THR A 10 -2.91 9.93 12.10
CA THR A 10 -2.25 9.11 11.08
C THR A 10 -0.87 9.69 10.78
N LEU A 11 -0.13 9.10 9.85
CA LEU A 11 1.18 9.58 9.43
C LEU A 11 1.10 10.59 8.26
N LEU A 12 -0.08 10.89 7.73
CA LEU A 12 -0.29 11.71 6.53
C LEU A 12 0.41 13.08 6.56
N GLU A 13 0.41 13.74 7.71
CA GLU A 13 1.04 15.08 7.87
C GLU A 13 2.53 14.98 8.29
N THR A 14 3.08 13.77 8.33
CA THR A 14 4.47 13.54 8.71
C THR A 14 5.37 13.76 7.48
N GLY A 15 6.34 14.67 7.60
CA GLY A 15 7.30 14.95 6.53
C GLY A 15 8.21 13.76 6.24
N TYR A 16 9.37 13.71 6.90
CA TYR A 16 10.29 12.58 6.79
C TYR A 16 9.84 11.44 7.71
N LEU A 17 9.78 10.22 7.17
CA LEU A 17 9.60 9.00 7.97
C LEU A 17 10.95 8.44 8.39
N THR A 18 11.16 8.28 9.69
CA THR A 18 12.37 7.64 10.20
C THR A 18 12.38 6.14 9.85
N PRO A 19 13.56 5.49 9.80
CA PRO A 19 13.65 4.05 9.54
C PRO A 19 12.80 3.21 10.50
N GLU A 20 12.63 3.65 11.75
CA GLU A 20 11.78 3.00 12.76
C GLU A 20 10.30 3.10 12.39
N SER A 21 9.81 4.27 11.98
CA SER A 21 8.43 4.43 11.50
C SER A 21 8.16 3.58 10.25
N VAL A 22 9.13 3.54 9.33
CA VAL A 22 9.03 2.70 8.12
C VAL A 22 9.00 1.21 8.47
N ALA A 23 9.84 0.76 9.42
CA ALA A 23 9.80 -0.61 9.90
C ALA A 23 8.45 -0.95 10.55
N ALA A 24 7.89 -0.04 11.34
CA ALA A 24 6.59 -0.24 11.96
C ALA A 24 5.44 -0.33 10.93
N LEU A 25 5.48 0.46 9.86
CA LEU A 25 4.55 0.30 8.73
C LEU A 25 4.68 -1.10 8.09
N GLY A 26 5.91 -1.59 7.91
CA GLY A 26 6.17 -2.94 7.41
C GLY A 26 5.64 -4.05 8.34
N ASP A 27 5.79 -3.89 9.66
CA ASP A 27 5.23 -4.82 10.66
C ASP A 27 3.70 -4.85 10.58
N VAL A 28 3.05 -3.69 10.52
CA VAL A 28 1.59 -3.59 10.36
C VAL A 28 1.15 -4.29 9.07
N ALA A 29 1.79 -4.00 7.94
CA ALA A 29 1.48 -4.63 6.66
C ALA A 29 1.66 -6.16 6.70
N GLY A 30 2.75 -6.66 7.30
CA GLY A 30 2.99 -8.09 7.47
C GLY A 30 1.92 -8.75 8.32
N ARG A 31 1.53 -8.11 9.43
CA ARG A 31 0.51 -8.63 10.35
C ARG A 31 -0.87 -8.65 9.71
N VAL A 32 -1.24 -7.61 8.96
CA VAL A 32 -2.50 -7.57 8.22
C VAL A 32 -2.52 -8.64 7.13
N SER A 33 -1.46 -8.72 6.31
CA SER A 33 -1.33 -9.73 5.25
C SER A 33 -1.45 -11.15 5.81
N ARG A 34 -0.74 -11.47 6.90
CA ARG A 34 -0.82 -12.78 7.57
C ARG A 34 -2.20 -13.05 8.17
N ALA A 35 -2.85 -12.05 8.77
CA ALA A 35 -4.18 -12.20 9.35
C ALA A 35 -5.28 -12.42 8.30
N LEU A 36 -5.09 -11.88 7.09
CA LEU A 36 -6.03 -12.02 5.97
C LEU A 36 -5.75 -13.25 5.09
N ALA A 37 -4.64 -13.97 5.28
CA ALA A 37 -4.19 -15.05 4.40
C ALA A 37 -5.27 -16.12 4.14
N ASP A 38 -5.99 -16.53 5.19
CA ASP A 38 -7.05 -17.55 5.12
C ASP A 38 -8.46 -16.94 5.09
N PHE A 39 -8.57 -15.60 5.05
CA PHE A 39 -9.87 -14.94 5.01
C PHE A 39 -10.48 -15.02 3.60
N SER A 40 -11.74 -15.47 3.53
CA SER A 40 -12.48 -15.55 2.27
C SER A 40 -13.91 -15.04 2.47
N HIS A 41 -14.39 -14.28 1.49
CA HIS A 41 -15.76 -13.78 1.45
C HIS A 41 -16.17 -13.46 0.01
N PRO A 42 -17.41 -13.78 -0.44
CA PRO A 42 -17.84 -13.52 -1.82
C PRO A 42 -17.72 -12.05 -2.25
N GLY A 43 -17.87 -11.11 -1.32
CA GLY A 43 -17.71 -9.68 -1.58
C GLY A 43 -16.27 -9.23 -1.92
N LEU A 44 -15.28 -10.12 -1.83
CA LEU A 44 -13.90 -9.84 -2.26
C LEU A 44 -13.70 -10.05 -3.76
N ASP A 45 -14.61 -10.75 -4.43
CA ASP A 45 -14.59 -10.97 -5.87
C ASP A 45 -15.16 -9.76 -6.61
N ARG A 46 -14.33 -8.71 -6.70
CA ARG A 46 -14.68 -7.44 -7.34
C ARG A 46 -13.42 -6.75 -7.85
N ILE A 47 -13.60 -5.94 -8.88
CA ILE A 47 -12.56 -5.09 -9.44
C ILE A 47 -12.61 -3.75 -8.71
N LEU A 48 -11.47 -3.33 -8.15
CA LEU A 48 -11.30 -2.03 -7.51
C LEU A 48 -10.17 -1.27 -8.20
N GLN A 49 -10.29 0.06 -8.23
CA GLN A 49 -9.27 0.93 -8.82
C GLN A 49 -7.90 0.77 -8.14
N TRP A 50 -7.89 0.40 -6.86
CA TRP A 50 -6.68 0.23 -6.05
C TRP A 50 -6.06 -1.16 -6.16
N ASP A 51 -6.73 -2.12 -6.81
CA ASP A 51 -6.16 -3.43 -7.03
C ASP A 51 -5.07 -3.34 -8.13
N LEU A 52 -3.83 -3.63 -7.75
CA LEU A 52 -2.65 -3.52 -8.61
C LEU A 52 -2.76 -4.37 -9.89
N ARG A 53 -3.59 -5.43 -9.90
CA ARG A 53 -3.89 -6.22 -11.10
C ARG A 53 -4.59 -5.41 -12.19
N PHE A 54 -5.21 -4.30 -11.84
CA PHE A 54 -5.92 -3.41 -12.76
C PHE A 54 -5.21 -2.05 -12.88
N GLY A 55 -4.02 -1.89 -12.30
CA GLY A 55 -3.30 -0.62 -12.28
C GLY A 55 -3.04 -0.04 -13.67
N MET A 56 -2.70 -0.88 -14.66
CA MET A 56 -2.51 -0.41 -16.04
C MET A 56 -3.83 0.06 -16.67
N ASN A 57 -4.95 -0.61 -16.41
CA ASN A 57 -6.27 -0.18 -16.88
C ASN A 57 -6.63 1.21 -16.34
N VAL A 58 -6.33 1.46 -15.06
CA VAL A 58 -6.54 2.76 -14.42
C VAL A 58 -5.67 3.84 -15.07
N VAL A 59 -4.41 3.53 -15.36
CA VAL A 59 -3.52 4.44 -16.08
C VAL A 59 -4.10 4.74 -17.47
N ASP A 60 -4.44 3.73 -18.26
CA ASP A 60 -4.96 3.94 -19.62
C ASP A 60 -6.24 4.81 -19.65
N GLU A 61 -7.13 4.62 -18.68
CA GLU A 61 -8.36 5.41 -18.56
C GLU A 61 -8.08 6.87 -18.16
N LEU A 62 -7.19 7.09 -17.18
CA LEU A 62 -7.04 8.41 -16.55
C LEU A 62 -5.91 9.26 -17.13
N ILE A 63 -4.96 8.68 -17.86
CA ILE A 63 -3.73 9.37 -18.31
C ILE A 63 -4.03 10.57 -19.22
N ALA A 64 -5.16 10.56 -19.93
CA ALA A 64 -5.58 11.67 -20.79
C ALA A 64 -5.88 12.97 -20.00
N HIS A 65 -6.17 12.86 -18.70
CA HIS A 65 -6.45 14.00 -17.82
C HIS A 65 -5.18 14.67 -17.26
N VAL A 66 -3.99 14.08 -17.44
CA VAL A 66 -2.72 14.69 -17.02
C VAL A 66 -2.33 15.78 -18.01
N GLY A 67 -2.64 17.05 -17.72
CA GLY A 67 -2.45 18.17 -18.66
C GLY A 67 -0.99 18.40 -19.11
N ASP A 68 -0.02 18.07 -18.26
CA ASP A 68 1.40 18.12 -18.60
C ASP A 68 1.78 16.94 -19.49
N VAL A 69 2.15 17.23 -20.74
CA VAL A 69 2.48 16.24 -21.78
C VAL A 69 3.76 15.46 -21.45
N GLU A 70 4.76 16.11 -20.85
CA GLU A 70 6.02 15.44 -20.51
C GLU A 70 5.82 14.49 -19.33
N LEU A 71 5.15 14.96 -18.28
CA LEU A 71 4.78 14.12 -17.15
C LEU A 71 3.90 12.94 -17.59
N ARG A 72 2.90 13.19 -18.45
CA ARG A 72 2.04 12.15 -19.02
C ARG A 72 2.85 11.07 -19.73
N GLY A 73 3.82 11.47 -20.55
CA GLY A 73 4.73 10.54 -21.23
C GLY A 73 5.53 9.69 -20.24
N ARG A 74 6.12 10.33 -19.22
CA ARG A 74 6.90 9.63 -18.18
C ARG A 74 6.06 8.63 -17.37
N LEU A 75 4.85 9.01 -16.98
CA LEU A 75 3.92 8.13 -16.25
C LEU A 75 3.54 6.92 -17.09
N LYS A 76 3.19 7.13 -18.37
CA LYS A 76 2.83 6.04 -19.28
C LYS A 76 3.99 5.06 -19.49
N THR A 77 5.21 5.56 -19.70
CA THR A 77 6.40 4.72 -19.83
C THR A 77 6.65 3.92 -18.57
N ALA A 78 6.66 4.56 -17.39
CA ALA A 78 6.89 3.87 -16.13
C ALA A 78 5.83 2.79 -15.84
N ALA A 79 4.56 3.09 -16.10
CA ALA A 79 3.46 2.13 -15.95
C ALA A 79 3.59 0.94 -16.91
N THR A 80 3.88 1.22 -18.19
CA THR A 80 4.08 0.18 -19.21
C THR A 80 5.26 -0.72 -18.87
N ASP A 81 6.38 -0.14 -18.44
CA ASP A 81 7.59 -0.88 -18.06
C ASP A 81 7.32 -1.78 -16.85
N ALA A 82 6.65 -1.27 -15.82
CA ALA A 82 6.26 -2.07 -14.66
C ALA A 82 5.27 -3.19 -15.04
N TRP A 83 4.27 -2.85 -15.85
CA TRP A 83 3.24 -3.80 -16.28
C TRP A 83 3.81 -4.95 -17.11
N SER A 84 4.73 -4.66 -18.03
CA SER A 84 5.40 -5.67 -18.86
C SER A 84 6.18 -6.71 -18.05
N ARG A 85 6.65 -6.34 -16.85
CA ARG A 85 7.39 -7.24 -15.96
C ARG A 85 6.45 -8.05 -15.08
N ILE A 86 5.41 -7.41 -14.52
CA ILE A 86 4.51 -8.08 -13.57
C ILE A 86 3.54 -9.03 -14.26
N THR A 87 3.09 -8.71 -15.48
CA THR A 87 2.11 -9.54 -16.21
C THR A 87 2.66 -10.96 -16.48
N LEU A 88 3.97 -11.09 -16.68
CA LEU A 88 4.65 -12.37 -16.86
C LEU A 88 4.61 -13.25 -15.60
N LEU A 89 4.33 -12.66 -14.44
CA LEU A 89 4.31 -13.34 -13.14
C LEU A 89 2.88 -13.57 -12.63
N ASP A 90 1.83 -13.03 -13.28
CA ASP A 90 0.47 -12.99 -12.74
C ASP A 90 -0.06 -14.38 -12.32
N GLU A 91 0.17 -15.41 -13.13
CA GLU A 91 -0.26 -16.78 -12.84
C GLU A 91 0.53 -17.42 -11.67
N SER A 92 1.74 -16.95 -11.42
CA SER A 92 2.65 -17.50 -10.39
C SER A 92 2.60 -16.75 -9.07
N LEU A 93 2.06 -15.53 -9.05
CA LEU A 93 1.95 -14.72 -7.85
C LEU A 93 0.87 -15.30 -6.93
N PRO A 94 1.20 -15.60 -5.66
CA PRO A 94 0.19 -16.00 -4.68
C PRO A 94 -0.92 -14.96 -4.58
N ARG A 95 -2.16 -15.42 -4.39
CA ARG A 95 -3.33 -14.57 -4.22
C ARG A 95 -4.00 -14.85 -2.88
N GLN A 96 -4.48 -13.80 -2.23
CA GLN A 96 -5.18 -13.85 -0.95
C GLN A 96 -6.06 -12.60 -0.77
N ALA A 97 -6.85 -12.57 0.29
CA ALA A 97 -7.45 -11.31 0.74
C ALA A 97 -6.35 -10.33 1.18
N ALA A 98 -6.48 -9.08 0.74
CA ALA A 98 -5.60 -7.97 1.09
C ALA A 98 -6.42 -6.69 1.28
N HIS A 99 -5.97 -5.82 2.18
CA HIS A 99 -6.51 -4.49 2.44
C HIS A 99 -6.30 -3.54 1.27
N ILE A 100 -5.13 -3.64 0.62
CA ILE A 100 -4.73 -2.86 -0.57
C ILE A 100 -4.81 -1.33 -0.40
N ASP A 101 -4.67 -0.84 0.83
CA ASP A 101 -4.60 0.60 1.11
C ASP A 101 -3.89 0.91 2.45
N LEU A 102 -2.84 0.14 2.77
CA LEU A 102 -2.03 0.36 3.97
C LEU A 102 -1.01 1.48 3.75
N THR A 103 -1.54 2.71 3.76
CA THR A 103 -0.81 3.96 3.58
C THR A 103 -0.68 4.73 4.90
N ASP A 104 0.12 5.79 4.88
CA ASP A 104 0.26 6.78 5.94
C ASP A 104 -1.07 7.45 6.33
N ALA A 105 -2.06 7.45 5.44
CA ALA A 105 -3.42 7.93 5.71
C ALA A 105 -4.30 6.92 6.47
N ASN A 106 -4.10 5.62 6.28
CA ASN A 106 -4.98 4.56 6.83
C ASN A 106 -4.35 3.76 7.96
N VAL A 107 -3.11 4.07 8.33
CA VAL A 107 -2.47 3.54 9.52
C VAL A 107 -2.56 4.57 10.65
N VAL A 108 -3.27 4.19 11.70
CA VAL A 108 -3.44 4.99 12.92
C VAL A 108 -2.26 4.74 13.85
N VAL A 109 -1.76 5.82 14.45
CA VAL A 109 -0.62 5.76 15.35
C VAL A 109 -1.04 5.88 16.80
N THR A 110 -0.51 5.02 17.65
CA THR A 110 -0.54 5.25 19.09
C THR A 110 0.61 6.20 19.47
N ARG A 111 0.30 7.19 20.30
CA ARG A 111 1.27 8.14 20.85
C ARG A 111 1.71 7.66 22.23
N GLU A 112 2.86 7.00 22.27
CA GLU A 112 3.52 6.66 23.53
C GLU A 112 4.75 7.57 23.69
N SER A 113 4.70 8.50 24.65
CA SER A 113 5.76 9.50 24.86
C SER A 113 6.10 10.30 23.58
N ALA A 114 7.38 10.48 23.25
CA ALA A 114 7.84 11.19 22.04
C ALA A 114 7.86 10.32 20.77
N THR A 115 7.40 9.06 20.86
CA THR A 115 7.44 8.11 19.74
C THR A 115 6.05 7.88 19.16
N LEU A 116 5.96 7.95 17.83
CA LEU A 116 4.76 7.57 17.07
C LEU A 116 4.88 6.10 16.69
N ARG A 117 3.94 5.28 17.13
CA ARG A 117 3.91 3.85 16.81
C ARG A 117 2.71 3.53 15.92
N PRO A 118 2.93 3.22 14.63
CA PRO A 118 1.91 2.64 13.76
C PRO A 118 1.42 1.30 14.33
N ASP A 119 0.14 1.21 14.73
CA ASP A 119 -0.42 -0.02 15.30
C ASP A 119 -1.93 -0.21 15.11
N GLY A 120 -2.62 0.74 14.47
CA GLY A 120 -4.01 0.63 14.07
C GLY A 120 -4.20 0.71 12.56
N VAL A 121 -5.22 0.04 12.05
CA VAL A 121 -5.61 0.08 10.62
C VAL A 121 -7.07 0.45 10.51
N ILE A 122 -7.38 1.32 9.56
CA ILE A 122 -8.75 1.75 9.22
C ILE A 122 -8.98 1.59 7.72
N ASP A 123 -10.23 1.80 7.31
CA ASP A 123 -10.66 1.78 5.90
C ASP A 123 -10.57 0.42 5.17
N PHE A 124 -11.22 -0.59 5.75
CA PHE A 124 -11.39 -1.91 5.16
C PHE A 124 -12.36 -1.91 3.94
N GLY A 125 -12.70 -0.75 3.38
CA GLY A 125 -13.63 -0.59 2.27
C GLY A 125 -13.15 -1.24 0.98
N ASP A 126 -11.82 -1.29 0.79
CA ASP A 126 -11.16 -1.76 -0.43
C ASP A 126 -10.62 -3.19 -0.35
N LEU A 127 -11.00 -3.95 0.68
CA LEU A 127 -10.59 -5.36 0.76
C LEU A 127 -10.98 -6.11 -0.52
N SER A 128 -10.00 -6.81 -1.09
CA SER A 128 -10.16 -7.58 -2.32
C SER A 128 -9.29 -8.83 -2.30
N HIS A 129 -9.62 -9.80 -3.14
CA HIS A 129 -8.78 -10.98 -3.35
C HIS A 129 -7.82 -10.71 -4.52
N THR A 130 -6.55 -10.39 -4.23
CA THR A 130 -5.53 -9.95 -5.19
C THR A 130 -4.16 -10.60 -4.90
N TRP A 131 -3.09 -10.18 -5.57
CA TRP A 131 -1.72 -10.59 -5.27
C TRP A 131 -1.37 -10.33 -3.80
N ALA A 132 -0.84 -11.34 -3.12
CA ALA A 132 -0.45 -11.27 -1.71
C ALA A 132 0.54 -10.13 -1.43
N VAL A 133 1.45 -9.88 -2.38
CA VAL A 133 2.50 -8.85 -2.27
C VAL A 133 1.95 -7.42 -2.34
N SER A 134 0.69 -7.22 -2.74
CA SER A 134 0.10 -5.89 -2.89
C SER A 134 0.17 -5.06 -1.61
N GLU A 135 0.01 -5.68 -0.43
CA GLU A 135 0.12 -4.98 0.85
C GLU A 135 1.49 -4.31 1.02
N LEU A 136 2.55 -5.08 0.84
CA LEU A 136 3.91 -4.56 0.94
C LEU A 136 4.21 -3.53 -0.16
N ALA A 137 3.74 -3.77 -1.39
CA ALA A 137 3.97 -2.86 -2.51
C ALA A 137 3.35 -1.48 -2.28
N ILE A 138 2.12 -1.44 -1.74
CA ILE A 138 1.40 -0.20 -1.45
C ILE A 138 2.04 0.55 -0.28
N THR A 139 2.37 -0.15 0.81
CA THR A 139 3.09 0.45 1.92
C THR A 139 4.46 1.01 1.49
N ALA A 140 5.21 0.27 0.66
CA ALA A 140 6.49 0.73 0.13
C ALA A 140 6.32 1.96 -0.79
N SER A 141 5.30 1.99 -1.62
CA SER A 141 4.98 3.14 -2.47
C SER A 141 4.66 4.39 -1.65
N CYS A 142 3.86 4.24 -0.58
CA CYS A 142 3.58 5.31 0.37
C CYS A 142 4.87 5.89 0.97
N VAL A 143 5.77 5.03 1.48
CA VAL A 143 7.07 5.45 2.04
C VAL A 143 7.88 6.27 1.04
N LEU A 144 7.89 5.89 -0.24
CA LEU A 144 8.60 6.64 -1.30
C LEU A 144 7.99 8.00 -1.61
N GLY A 145 6.73 8.25 -1.22
CA GLY A 145 6.05 9.53 -1.35
C GLY A 145 6.45 10.57 -0.30
N HIS A 146 7.08 10.15 0.80
CA HIS A 146 7.47 11.06 1.87
C HIS A 146 8.73 11.87 1.55
N VAL A 147 8.81 13.06 2.16
CA VAL A 147 9.91 14.00 1.93
C VAL A 147 11.24 13.38 2.33
N GLY A 148 12.21 13.42 1.42
CA GLY A 148 13.56 12.90 1.66
C GLY A 148 13.71 11.38 1.48
N ALA A 149 12.64 10.67 1.09
CA ALA A 149 12.72 9.25 0.79
C ALA A 149 13.59 8.97 -0.45
N GLN A 150 14.49 8.01 -0.31
CA GLN A 150 15.22 7.35 -1.40
C GLN A 150 14.70 5.93 -1.62
N VAL A 151 15.09 5.28 -2.72
CA VAL A 151 14.70 3.89 -3.03
C VAL A 151 15.06 2.92 -1.89
N THR A 152 16.17 3.13 -1.18
CA THR A 152 16.58 2.29 -0.05
C THR A 152 15.76 2.53 1.23
N SER A 153 14.93 3.56 1.27
CA SER A 153 14.12 3.90 2.46
C SER A 153 13.04 2.87 2.73
N VAL A 154 12.65 2.05 1.75
CA VAL A 154 11.66 0.98 1.94
C VAL A 154 12.24 -0.28 2.60
N LEU A 155 13.57 -0.39 2.69
CA LEU A 155 14.23 -1.60 3.21
C LEU A 155 13.83 -1.96 4.65
N PRO A 156 13.66 -1.01 5.60
CA PRO A 156 13.14 -1.31 6.92
C PRO A 156 11.74 -1.93 6.88
N ALA A 157 10.85 -1.44 6.01
CA ALA A 157 9.50 -1.98 5.85
C ALA A 157 9.54 -3.41 5.31
N ILE A 158 10.34 -3.67 4.27
CA ILE A 158 10.50 -5.00 3.67
C ILE A 158 11.01 -6.01 4.71
N ARG A 159 12.03 -5.62 5.49
CA ARG A 159 12.60 -6.49 6.55
C ARG A 159 11.58 -6.80 7.64
N ALA A 160 10.85 -5.78 8.10
CA ALA A 160 9.83 -5.96 9.14
C ALA A 160 8.66 -6.81 8.64
N PHE A 161 8.17 -6.58 7.42
CA PHE A 161 7.14 -7.39 6.78
C PHE A 161 7.54 -8.87 6.72
N HIS A 162 8.78 -9.15 6.29
CA HIS A 162 9.29 -10.52 6.18
C HIS A 162 9.47 -11.24 7.53
N ALA A 163 9.64 -10.50 8.63
CA ALA A 163 9.83 -11.09 9.95
C ALA A 163 8.51 -11.58 10.59
N VAL A 164 7.37 -11.27 9.96
CA VAL A 164 6.02 -11.68 10.38
C VAL A 164 5.63 -12.98 9.66
#